data_AF-A0A0D2H1C9-F1
#
_entry.id   AF-A0A0D2H1C9-F1
#
_cell.length_a   1.000
_cell.length_b   1.000
_cell.length_c   1.000
_cell.angle_alpha   90.00
_cell.angle_beta   90.00
_cell.angle_gamma   90.00
#
_symmetry.space_group_name_H-M   'P 1'
#
loop_
_entity.id
_entity.type
_entity.pdbx_description
1 polymer ?
#
loop_
_entity_poly.entity_id
_entity_poly.type
_entity_poly.pdbx_seq_one_letter_code
_entity_poly.pdbx_strand_id
1 'polypeptide(L)'
;MSSDILTQLQTCYDQLLTQFFSTISYLSQRHALVAPDPDPNDPFTNPPSAAVVGAAASSQTPNAVDAATAQLQASVNPGPEDTDRAPFPLRPVAPQTFANAQRELAEDLVLKGQQIEMLISRLPGIGRGEEQQAEDIRLLAEKVRKMEQERKARKREMKECVRRLESVVMGMAESVDYGANNVPNGHG
;
A
#
# COMPACT_ATOMS: atom_id res chain seq x y z
N MET A 1 3.77 10.13 20.07
CA MET A 1 3.78 9.04 19.07
C MET A 1 2.49 9.01 18.21
N SER A 2 1.54 9.92 18.40
CA SER A 2 0.22 9.94 17.71
C SER A 2 0.20 10.52 16.29
N SER A 3 1.28 11.18 15.85
CA SER A 3 1.35 11.80 14.51
C SER A 3 1.60 10.80 13.37
N ASP A 4 2.01 9.57 13.68
CA ASP A 4 2.37 8.55 12.70
C ASP A 4 1.13 7.88 12.08
N ILE A 5 0.01 7.79 12.83
CA ILE A 5 -1.21 7.10 12.38
C ILE A 5 -1.87 7.84 11.21
N LEU A 6 -1.84 9.18 11.20
CA LEU A 6 -2.40 9.96 10.10
C LEU A 6 -1.59 9.80 8.81
N THR A 7 -0.26 9.81 8.92
CA THR A 7 0.65 9.54 7.80
C THR A 7 0.54 8.10 7.30
N GLN A 8 0.33 7.15 8.22
CA GLN A 8 0.05 5.76 7.88
C GLN A 8 -1.27 5.61 7.12
N LEU A 9 -2.33 6.33 7.51
CA LEU A 9 -3.61 6.34 6.80
C LEU A 9 -3.45 6.91 5.39
N GLN A 10 -2.73 8.02 5.24
CA GLN A 10 -2.41 8.58 3.92
C GLN A 10 -1.69 7.55 3.03
N THR A 11 -0.66 6.89 3.57
CA THR A 11 0.08 5.84 2.85
C THR A 11 -0.83 4.66 2.47
N CYS A 12 -1.73 4.24 3.36
CA CYS A 12 -2.67 3.14 3.07
C CYS A 12 -3.69 3.52 1.99
N TYR A 13 -4.13 4.79 1.97
CA TYR A 13 -5.04 5.29 0.94
C TYR A 13 -4.35 5.37 -0.42
N ASP A 14 -3.10 5.83 -0.49
CA ASP A 14 -2.33 5.87 -1.73
C ASP A 14 -2.07 4.46 -2.28
N GLN A 15 -1.80 3.50 -1.40
CA GLN A 15 -1.69 2.09 -1.77
C GLN A 15 -3.01 1.54 -2.34
N LEU A 16 -4.14 1.89 -1.72
CA LEU A 16 -5.47 1.48 -2.20
C LEU A 16 -5.76 2.02 -3.61
N LEU A 17 -5.45 3.30 -3.86
CA LEU A 17 -5.62 3.90 -5.18
C LEU A 17 -4.74 3.22 -6.24
N THR A 18 -3.48 2.93 -5.90
CA THR A 18 -2.57 2.19 -6.77
C THR A 18 -3.14 0.82 -7.11
N GLN A 19 -3.66 0.12 -6.10
CA GLN A 19 -4.28 -1.19 -6.26
C GLN A 19 -5.55 -1.14 -7.12
N PHE A 20 -6.40 -0.12 -6.97
CA PHE A 20 -7.57 0.06 -7.85
C PHE A 20 -7.15 0.21 -9.31
N PHE A 21 -6.16 1.06 -9.59
CA PHE A 21 -5.66 1.25 -10.94
C PHE A 21 -5.05 -0.05 -11.52
N SER A 22 -4.25 -0.76 -10.73
CA SER A 22 -3.68 -2.05 -11.14
C SER A 22 -4.75 -3.10 -11.40
N THR A 23 -5.80 -3.16 -10.58
CA THR A 23 -6.91 -4.10 -10.72
C THR A 23 -7.70 -3.82 -12.00
N ILE A 24 -8.10 -2.57 -12.25
CA ILE A 24 -8.82 -2.19 -13.47
C ILE A 24 -7.96 -2.48 -14.71
N SER A 25 -6.67 -2.13 -14.65
CA SER A 25 -5.73 -2.42 -15.74
C SER A 25 -5.58 -3.92 -16.01
N TYR A 26 -5.49 -4.73 -14.95
CA TYR A 26 -5.43 -6.19 -15.07
C TYR A 26 -6.70 -6.75 -15.71
N LEU A 27 -7.88 -6.32 -15.26
CA LEU A 27 -9.17 -6.77 -15.80
C LEU A 27 -9.30 -6.42 -17.27
N SER A 28 -8.95 -5.20 -17.66
CA SER A 28 -9.02 -4.73 -19.05
C SER A 28 -8.07 -5.49 -19.98
N GLN A 29 -6.87 -5.84 -19.53
CA GLN A 29 -5.84 -6.43 -20.40
C GLN A 29 -5.86 -7.97 -20.46
N ARG A 30 -6.39 -8.63 -19.43
CA ARG A 30 -6.25 -10.10 -19.23
C ARG A 30 -7.53 -10.89 -19.45
N HIS A 31 -8.68 -10.22 -19.62
CA HIS A 31 -9.96 -10.88 -19.88
C HIS A 31 -9.91 -11.84 -21.09
N ALA A 32 -10.75 -12.87 -21.05
CA ALA A 32 -10.90 -13.79 -22.16
C ALA A 32 -11.61 -13.10 -23.33
N LEU A 33 -11.11 -13.30 -24.55
CA LEU A 33 -11.79 -12.84 -25.76
C LEU A 33 -12.97 -13.77 -26.04
N VAL A 34 -14.17 -13.26 -25.85
CA VAL A 34 -15.41 -13.99 -26.17
C VAL A 34 -15.82 -13.60 -27.57
N ALA A 35 -15.90 -14.59 -28.47
CA ALA A 35 -16.45 -14.37 -29.80
C ALA A 35 -17.94 -14.00 -29.68
N PRO A 36 -18.45 -13.07 -30.50
CA PRO A 36 -19.88 -12.80 -30.56
C PRO A 36 -20.64 -14.08 -30.97
N ASP A 37 -21.89 -14.18 -30.53
CA ASP A 37 -22.75 -15.29 -30.92
C ASP A 37 -22.85 -15.35 -32.46
N PRO A 38 -22.78 -16.55 -33.07
CA PRO A 38 -22.80 -16.67 -34.51
C PRO A 38 -24.17 -16.24 -35.05
N ASP A 39 -24.22 -15.13 -35.78
CA ASP A 39 -25.42 -14.70 -36.50
C ASP A 39 -25.59 -15.59 -37.75
N PRO A 40 -26.68 -16.38 -37.85
CA PRO A 40 -26.94 -17.21 -39.02
C PRO A 40 -27.13 -16.42 -40.32
N ASN A 41 -27.35 -15.10 -40.26
CA ASN A 41 -27.49 -14.22 -41.42
C ASN A 41 -26.20 -13.46 -41.76
N ASP A 42 -25.07 -13.67 -41.07
CA ASP A 42 -23.81 -12.98 -41.38
C ASP A 42 -23.24 -13.47 -42.72
N PRO A 43 -23.25 -12.63 -43.79
CA PRO A 43 -22.77 -13.00 -45.12
C PRO A 43 -21.27 -13.31 -45.17
N PHE A 44 -20.49 -12.87 -44.17
CA PHE A 44 -19.05 -13.09 -44.09
C PHE A 44 -18.67 -14.37 -43.35
N THR A 45 -19.48 -14.78 -42.35
CA THR A 45 -19.28 -16.02 -41.58
C THR A 45 -19.94 -17.24 -42.24
N ASN A 46 -21.06 -17.04 -42.95
CA ASN A 46 -21.75 -18.09 -43.70
C ASN A 46 -21.97 -17.63 -45.16
N PRO A 47 -20.96 -17.75 -46.04
CA PRO A 47 -21.12 -17.33 -47.42
C PRO A 47 -22.27 -18.14 -48.05
N PRO A 48 -23.23 -17.49 -48.74
CA PRO A 48 -24.28 -18.20 -49.41
C PRO A 48 -23.63 -19.21 -50.34
N SER A 49 -23.88 -20.50 -50.10
CA SER A 49 -23.36 -21.59 -50.92
C SER A 49 -23.49 -21.18 -52.38
N ALA A 50 -22.36 -20.98 -53.06
CA ALA A 50 -22.26 -20.72 -54.49
C ALA A 50 -22.70 -21.95 -55.33
N ALA A 51 -23.58 -22.80 -54.78
CA ALA A 51 -24.13 -23.98 -55.40
C ALA A 51 -25.53 -23.76 -56.02
N VAL A 52 -26.18 -22.60 -55.83
CA VAL A 52 -27.52 -22.35 -56.41
C VAL A 52 -27.53 -21.39 -57.60
N VAL A 53 -26.40 -20.78 -57.98
CA VAL A 53 -26.34 -19.87 -59.15
C VAL A 53 -25.67 -20.51 -60.38
N GLY A 54 -25.20 -21.76 -60.29
CA GLY A 54 -24.50 -22.48 -61.37
C GLY A 54 -25.27 -23.61 -62.04
N ALA A 55 -26.50 -23.92 -61.64
CA ALA A 55 -27.26 -25.08 -62.16
C ALA A 55 -28.04 -24.79 -63.46
N ALA A 56 -27.63 -23.79 -64.24
CA ALA A 56 -28.24 -23.47 -65.53
C ALA A 56 -27.18 -23.10 -66.59
N ALA A 57 -26.08 -23.85 -66.68
CA ALA A 57 -25.27 -23.88 -67.89
C ALA A 57 -24.41 -25.15 -67.95
N SER A 58 -24.39 -25.74 -69.14
CA SER A 58 -23.37 -26.66 -69.69
C SER A 58 -23.31 -28.11 -69.18
N SER A 59 -23.96 -28.94 -69.97
CA SER A 59 -23.61 -30.32 -70.33
C SER A 59 -22.12 -30.55 -70.68
N GLN A 60 -21.66 -31.77 -70.38
CA GLN A 60 -20.52 -32.55 -70.92
C GLN A 60 -19.20 -32.64 -70.10
N THR A 61 -18.83 -33.90 -69.87
CA THR A 61 -17.66 -34.57 -69.26
C THR A 61 -16.37 -34.49 -70.12
N PRO A 62 -15.25 -35.19 -69.79
CA PRO A 62 -14.47 -35.23 -68.54
C PRO A 62 -12.94 -35.05 -68.81
N ASN A 63 -12.15 -34.55 -67.86
CA ASN A 63 -10.74 -34.97 -67.76
C ASN A 63 -10.17 -34.73 -66.36
N ALA A 64 -9.32 -35.67 -65.94
CA ALA A 64 -8.79 -35.84 -64.60
C ALA A 64 -7.52 -35.03 -64.31
N VAL A 65 -7.12 -35.11 -63.03
CA VAL A 65 -5.85 -34.76 -62.38
C VAL A 65 -5.64 -33.29 -61.94
N ASP A 66 -5.89 -33.00 -60.66
CA ASP A 66 -4.82 -32.89 -59.66
C ASP A 66 -5.37 -32.56 -58.27
N ALA A 67 -5.05 -33.44 -57.32
CA ALA A 67 -5.31 -33.27 -55.91
C ALA A 67 -4.26 -32.32 -55.32
N ALA A 68 -4.60 -31.05 -55.16
CA ALA A 68 -3.90 -30.14 -54.26
C ALA A 68 -4.84 -29.77 -53.11
N THR A 69 -4.57 -30.36 -51.95
CA THR A 69 -5.12 -30.00 -50.64
C THR A 69 -5.00 -28.49 -50.40
N ALA A 70 -6.09 -27.75 -50.65
CA ALA A 70 -6.23 -26.36 -50.24
C ALA A 70 -6.54 -26.34 -48.73
N GLN A 71 -5.50 -26.12 -47.92
CA GLN A 71 -5.67 -25.75 -46.52
C GLN A 71 -6.45 -24.43 -46.45
N LEU A 72 -7.63 -24.46 -45.83
CA LEU A 72 -8.39 -23.28 -45.45
C LEU A 72 -7.64 -22.53 -44.34
N GLN A 73 -6.66 -21.71 -44.72
CA GLN A 73 -6.21 -20.61 -43.87
C GLN A 73 -7.07 -19.38 -44.23
N ALA A 74 -8.09 -19.14 -43.41
CA ALA A 74 -8.81 -17.87 -43.44
C ALA A 74 -7.84 -16.76 -43.03
N SER A 75 -7.28 -16.04 -44.00
CA SER A 75 -6.53 -14.81 -43.76
C SER A 75 -7.55 -13.73 -43.36
N VAL A 76 -7.73 -13.51 -42.05
CA VAL A 76 -8.49 -12.37 -41.55
C VAL A 76 -7.65 -11.13 -41.86
N ASN A 77 -8.07 -10.33 -42.83
CA ASN A 77 -7.45 -9.05 -43.14
C ASN A 77 -7.98 -8.02 -42.13
N PRO A 78 -7.16 -7.48 -41.20
CA PRO A 78 -7.64 -6.56 -40.16
C PRO A 78 -8.19 -5.27 -40.78
N GLY A 79 -9.28 -4.74 -40.21
CA GLY A 79 -9.87 -3.48 -40.67
C GLY A 79 -8.94 -2.27 -40.42
N PRO A 80 -9.19 -1.10 -41.05
CA PRO A 80 -8.41 0.10 -40.79
C PRO A 80 -8.46 0.56 -39.32
N GLU A 81 -9.50 0.17 -38.56
CA GLU A 81 -9.58 0.38 -37.11
C GLU A 81 -8.70 -0.57 -36.27
N ASP A 82 -8.32 -1.74 -36.80
CA ASP A 82 -7.39 -2.68 -36.12
C ASP A 82 -5.92 -2.26 -36.26
N THR A 83 -5.62 -1.26 -37.11
CA THR A 83 -4.26 -0.74 -37.31
C THR A 83 -3.80 0.21 -36.20
N ASP A 84 -4.74 0.82 -35.48
CA ASP A 84 -4.44 1.65 -34.32
C ASP A 84 -4.11 0.75 -33.13
N ARG A 85 -2.81 0.43 -33.01
CA ARG A 85 -2.26 -0.35 -31.91
C ARG A 85 -2.69 0.27 -30.58
N ALA A 86 -3.65 -0.36 -29.91
CA ALA A 86 -4.07 0.04 -28.57
C ALA A 86 -2.83 0.29 -27.69
N PRO A 87 -2.77 1.39 -26.90
CA PRO A 87 -1.61 1.73 -26.08
C PRO A 87 -1.15 0.58 -25.16
N PHE A 88 -2.07 -0.34 -24.84
CA PHE A 88 -1.81 -1.55 -24.09
C PHE A 88 -2.21 -2.78 -24.92
N PRO A 89 -1.26 -3.65 -25.32
CA PRO A 89 -1.58 -4.86 -26.06
C PRO A 89 -2.37 -5.83 -25.17
N LEU A 90 -3.49 -6.35 -25.68
CA LEU A 90 -4.26 -7.39 -25.01
C LEU A 90 -3.38 -8.63 -24.79
N ARG A 91 -3.42 -9.18 -23.57
CA ARG A 91 -2.72 -10.43 -23.22
C ARG A 91 -3.68 -11.35 -22.48
N PRO A 92 -4.64 -11.96 -23.20
CA PRO A 92 -5.63 -12.84 -22.59
C PRO A 92 -4.96 -13.97 -21.82
N VAL A 93 -5.53 -14.31 -20.66
CA VAL A 93 -5.10 -15.47 -19.87
C VAL A 93 -6.23 -16.49 -19.82
N ALA A 94 -5.92 -17.72 -19.39
CA ALA A 94 -6.93 -18.74 -19.22
C ALA A 94 -8.05 -18.27 -18.27
N PRO A 95 -9.34 -18.56 -18.56
CA PRO A 95 -10.46 -18.06 -17.75
C PRO A 95 -10.37 -18.39 -16.26
N GLN A 96 -9.84 -19.57 -15.92
CA GLN A 96 -9.67 -19.99 -14.53
C GLN A 96 -8.58 -19.18 -13.81
N THR A 97 -7.46 -18.92 -14.49
CA THR A 97 -6.40 -18.06 -13.95
C THR A 97 -6.90 -16.64 -13.74
N PHE A 98 -7.69 -16.12 -14.68
CA PHE A 98 -8.31 -14.80 -14.58
C PHE A 98 -9.29 -14.72 -13.39
N ALA A 99 -10.19 -15.69 -13.25
CA ALA A 99 -11.17 -15.74 -12.17
C ALA A 99 -10.51 -15.84 -10.79
N ASN A 100 -9.46 -16.66 -10.66
CA ASN A 100 -8.69 -16.78 -9.43
C ASN A 100 -7.98 -15.47 -9.08
N ALA A 101 -7.32 -14.83 -10.04
CA ALA A 101 -6.66 -13.55 -9.85
C ALA A 101 -7.66 -12.43 -9.50
N GLN A 102 -8.83 -12.40 -10.14
CA GLN A 102 -9.90 -11.47 -9.81
C GLN A 102 -10.35 -11.62 -8.36
N ARG A 103 -10.48 -12.86 -7.88
CA ARG A 103 -10.84 -13.14 -6.49
C ARG A 103 -9.76 -12.69 -5.51
N GLU A 104 -8.50 -12.99 -5.79
CA GLU A 104 -7.36 -12.58 -4.97
C GLU A 104 -7.26 -11.04 -4.87
N LEU A 105 -7.40 -10.34 -6.00
CA LEU A 105 -7.39 -8.87 -6.04
C LEU A 105 -8.56 -8.29 -5.23
N ALA A 106 -9.75 -8.89 -5.30
CA ALA A 106 -10.91 -8.45 -4.53
C ALA A 106 -10.74 -8.70 -3.03
N GLU A 107 -10.16 -9.85 -2.63
CA GLU A 107 -9.88 -10.16 -1.23
C GLU A 107 -8.87 -9.17 -0.63
N ASP A 108 -7.79 -8.84 -1.34
CA ASP A 108 -6.80 -7.87 -0.87
C ASP A 108 -7.37 -6.44 -0.76
N LEU A 109 -8.23 -6.03 -1.71
CA LEU A 109 -8.96 -4.76 -1.64
C LEU A 109 -9.84 -4.65 -0.39
N VAL A 110 -10.56 -5.71 -0.04
CA VAL A 110 -11.41 -5.75 1.16
C VAL A 110 -10.57 -5.70 2.43
N LEU A 111 -9.47 -6.47 2.49
CA LEU A 111 -8.55 -6.45 3.63
C LEU A 111 -7.92 -5.06 3.82
N LYS A 112 -7.55 -4.38 2.73
CA LYS A 112 -7.07 -2.99 2.77
C LYS A 112 -8.15 -2.02 3.26
N GLY A 113 -9.39 -2.19 2.83
CA GLY A 113 -10.53 -1.43 3.35
C GLY A 113 -10.68 -1.58 4.87
N GLN A 114 -10.67 -2.81 5.37
CA GLN A 114 -10.73 -3.09 6.82
C GLN A 114 -9.53 -2.50 7.58
N GLN A 115 -8.34 -2.55 6.99
CA GLN A 115 -7.14 -1.93 7.59
C GLN A 115 -7.35 -0.41 7.75
N ILE A 116 -7.91 0.26 6.75
CA ILE A 116 -8.21 1.70 6.81
C ILE A 116 -9.25 2.00 7.90
N GLU A 117 -10.34 1.22 8.00
CA GLU A 117 -11.35 1.38 9.05
C GLU A 117 -10.76 1.22 10.46
N MET A 118 -9.89 0.22 10.63
CA MET A 118 -9.19 -0.01 11.88
C MET A 118 -8.24 1.16 12.23
N LEU A 119 -7.53 1.71 11.25
CA LEU A 119 -6.68 2.89 11.44
C LEU A 119 -7.50 4.12 11.82
N ILE A 120 -8.63 4.36 11.14
CA ILE A 120 -9.57 5.45 11.45
C ILE A 120 -10.06 5.31 12.90
N SER A 121 -10.43 4.10 13.31
CA SER A 121 -10.91 3.83 14.68
C SER A 121 -9.83 4.04 15.75
N ARG A 122 -8.56 3.99 15.39
CA ARG A 122 -7.42 4.23 16.28
C ARG A 122 -6.89 5.66 16.25
N LEU A 123 -7.48 6.54 15.42
CA LEU A 123 -7.03 7.92 15.34
C LEU A 123 -7.20 8.61 16.71
N PRO A 124 -6.12 9.16 17.29
CA PRO A 124 -6.17 9.79 18.60
C PRO A 124 -6.95 11.10 18.50
N GLY A 125 -7.90 11.30 19.41
CA GLY A 125 -8.72 12.51 19.45
C GLY A 125 -9.95 12.50 18.53
N ILE A 126 -10.24 11.39 17.83
CA ILE A 126 -11.52 11.27 17.12
C ILE A 126 -12.69 11.40 18.08
N GLY A 127 -13.68 12.22 17.71
CA GLY A 127 -14.88 12.47 18.50
C GLY A 127 -14.69 13.40 19.70
N ARG A 128 -13.50 13.99 19.92
CA ARG A 128 -13.32 15.07 20.90
C ARG A 128 -13.51 16.42 20.23
N GLY A 129 -14.18 17.34 20.92
CA GLY A 129 -14.29 18.73 20.48
C GLY A 129 -12.97 19.48 20.63
N GLU A 130 -12.71 20.43 19.73
CA GLU A 130 -11.52 21.29 19.77
C GLU A 130 -11.39 22.03 21.12
N GLU A 131 -12.50 22.52 21.66
CA GLU A 131 -12.54 23.21 22.95
C GLU A 131 -12.09 22.30 24.11
N GLN A 132 -12.56 21.05 24.15
CA GLN A 132 -12.14 20.07 25.16
C GLN A 132 -10.65 19.75 25.02
N GLN A 133 -10.16 19.61 23.78
CA GLN A 133 -8.75 19.38 23.52
C GLN A 133 -7.88 20.58 23.95
N ALA A 134 -8.35 21.81 23.72
CA ALA A 134 -7.66 23.02 24.12
C ALA A 134 -7.59 23.17 25.65
N GLU A 135 -8.70 22.92 26.35
CA GLU A 135 -8.73 22.93 27.82
C GLU A 135 -7.84 21.82 28.41
N ASP A 136 -7.88 20.61 27.85
CA ASP A 136 -6.96 19.52 28.23
C ASP A 136 -5.49 19.95 28.08
N ILE A 137 -5.13 20.59 26.96
CA ILE A 137 -3.77 21.10 26.71
C ILE A 137 -3.39 22.14 27.77
N ARG A 138 -4.31 23.07 28.08
CA ARG A 138 -4.08 24.13 29.07
C ARG A 138 -3.82 23.54 30.45
N LEU A 139 -4.65 22.60 30.89
CA LEU A 139 -4.50 21.91 32.18
C LEU A 139 -3.19 21.12 32.24
N LEU A 140 -2.85 20.41 31.16
CA LEU A 140 -1.62 19.63 31.11
C LEU A 140 -0.38 20.53 31.15
N ALA A 141 -0.42 21.68 30.46
CA ALA A 141 0.64 22.68 30.50
C ALA A 141 0.85 23.25 31.90
N GLU A 142 -0.24 23.56 32.62
CA GLU A 142 -0.15 24.01 34.02
C GLU A 142 0.44 22.94 34.93
N LYS A 143 -0.01 21.68 34.78
CA LYS A 143 0.52 20.55 35.53
C LYS A 143 2.01 20.32 35.27
N VAL A 144 2.45 20.41 34.01
CA VAL A 144 3.88 20.32 33.64
C VAL A 144 4.67 21.43 34.31
N ARG A 145 4.17 22.67 34.28
CA ARG A 145 4.83 23.82 34.93
C ARG A 145 4.99 23.61 36.44
N LYS A 146 3.97 23.10 37.12
CA LYS A 146 4.05 22.79 38.56
C LYS A 146 5.08 21.70 38.83
N MET A 147 5.03 20.60 38.08
CA MET A 147 5.99 19.49 38.19
C MET A 147 7.44 19.94 37.96
N GLU A 148 7.67 20.86 37.01
CA GLU A 148 8.98 21.44 36.77
C GLU A 148 9.47 22.33 37.92
N GLN A 149 8.59 23.12 38.53
CA GLN A 149 8.91 23.91 39.72
C GLN A 149 9.31 23.01 40.89
N GLU A 150 8.55 21.95 41.15
CA GLU A 150 8.85 20.96 42.19
C GLU A 150 10.18 20.24 41.89
N ARG A 151 10.41 19.84 40.64
CA ARG A 151 11.70 19.26 40.20
C ARG A 151 12.85 20.22 40.46
N LYS A 152 12.68 21.52 40.18
CA LYS A 152 13.70 22.55 40.40
C LYS A 152 13.96 22.79 41.88
N ALA A 153 12.92 22.78 42.73
CA ALA A 153 13.04 22.91 44.17
C ALA A 153 13.81 21.73 44.78
N ARG A 154 13.39 20.49 44.48
CA ARG A 154 14.11 19.29 44.93
C ARG A 154 15.56 19.26 44.46
N LYS A 155 15.83 19.73 43.23
CA LYS A 155 17.21 19.84 42.72
C LYS A 155 18.02 20.90 43.47
N ARG A 156 17.41 21.98 43.97
CA ARG A 156 18.09 22.99 44.80
C ARG A 156 18.41 22.45 46.18
N GLU A 157 17.46 21.81 46.84
CA GLU A 157 17.66 21.15 48.15
C GLU A 157 18.77 20.10 48.05
N MET A 158 18.73 19.27 47.01
CA MET A 158 19.78 18.27 46.75
C MET A 158 21.15 18.92 46.61
N LYS A 159 21.28 20.01 45.84
CA LYS A 159 22.55 20.75 45.70
C LYS A 159 23.03 21.32 47.04
N GLU A 160 22.11 21.80 47.87
CA GLU A 160 22.47 22.33 49.18
C GLU A 160 22.97 21.22 50.12
N CYS A 161 22.28 20.07 50.16
CA CYS A 161 22.73 18.90 50.91
C CYS A 161 24.11 18.42 50.45
N VAL A 162 24.34 18.35 49.12
CA VAL A 162 25.65 18.00 48.56
C VAL A 162 26.73 18.99 49.00
N ARG A 163 26.47 20.30 48.94
CA ARG A 163 27.40 21.33 49.40
C ARG A 163 27.73 21.20 50.89
N ARG A 164 26.75 20.85 51.73
CA ARG A 164 26.97 20.60 53.17
C ARG A 164 27.84 19.36 53.39
N LEU A 165 27.59 18.28 52.64
CA LEU A 165 28.42 17.07 52.68
C LEU A 165 29.85 17.36 52.25
N GLU A 166 30.06 18.10 51.15
CA GLU A 166 31.39 18.52 50.69
C GLU A 166 32.15 19.30 51.78
N SER A 167 31.48 20.21 52.49
CA SER A 167 32.09 20.96 53.60
C SER A 167 32.52 20.06 54.76
N VAL A 168 31.68 19.10 55.16
CA VAL A 168 32.02 18.12 56.23
C VAL A 168 33.17 17.22 55.79
N VAL A 169 33.17 16.75 54.54
CA VAL A 169 34.25 15.92 53.99
C VAL A 169 35.57 16.71 53.96
N MET A 170 35.54 17.97 53.53
CA MET A 170 36.73 18.83 53.53
C MET A 170 37.26 19.08 54.96
N GLY A 171 36.38 19.42 55.91
CA GLY A 171 36.77 19.63 57.31
C GLY A 171 37.31 18.36 57.98
N MET A 172 36.76 17.18 57.66
CA MET A 172 37.32 15.89 58.09
C MET A 172 38.71 15.67 57.51
N ALA A 173 38.90 15.91 56.20
CA ALA A 173 40.20 15.78 55.55
C ALA A 173 41.27 16.69 56.19
N GLU A 174 40.95 17.96 56.45
CA GLU A 174 41.84 18.89 57.15
C GLU A 174 42.19 18.40 58.57
N SER A 175 41.19 17.94 59.34
CA SER A 175 41.42 17.46 60.71
C SER A 175 42.31 16.21 60.76
N VAL A 176 42.24 15.33 59.75
CA VAL A 176 43.11 14.16 59.62
C VAL A 176 44.55 14.57 59.32
N ASP A 177 44.73 15.60 58.48
CA ASP A 177 46.06 16.13 58.12
C ASP A 177 46.75 16.83 59.31
N TYR A 178 46.00 17.52 60.17
CA TYR A 178 46.52 18.09 61.42
C TYR A 178 46.78 17.03 62.51
N GLY A 179 46.02 15.94 62.55
CA GLY A 179 46.23 14.83 63.48
C GLY A 179 47.49 14.01 63.18
N ALA A 180 47.87 13.89 61.91
CA ALA A 180 49.10 13.22 61.48
C ALA A 180 50.36 14.06 61.76
N ASN A 181 50.27 15.39 61.70
CA ASN A 181 51.42 16.30 61.86
C ASN A 181 51.66 16.80 63.29
N ASN A 182 50.73 16.56 64.24
CA ASN A 182 50.84 17.03 65.63
C ASN A 182 51.12 15.92 66.65
N VAL A 183 51.81 14.86 66.25
CA VAL A 183 52.46 13.94 67.20
C VAL A 183 53.68 14.67 67.77
N PRO A 184 53.70 15.08 69.05
CA PRO A 184 54.92 15.58 69.65
C PRO A 184 55.93 14.44 69.66
N ASN A 185 57.05 14.61 68.95
CA ASN A 185 58.21 13.75 69.05
C ASN A 185 58.74 13.83 70.49
N GLY A 186 58.18 13.00 71.36
CA GLY A 186 58.62 12.78 72.73
C GLY A 186 59.41 11.49 72.81
N HIS A 187 60.72 11.58 72.61
CA HIS A 187 61.78 10.70 73.11
C HIS A 187 63.03 11.59 73.22
N GLY A 188 63.73 11.71 74.34
CA GLY A 188 64.16 10.65 75.25
C GLY A 188 65.61 10.35 74.93
#